data_AF-H0JL69-F1
#
_entry.id   AF-H0JL69-F1
#
_cell.length_a   1.000
_cell.length_b   1.000
_cell.length_c   1.000
_cell.angle_alpha   90.00
_cell.angle_beta   90.00
_cell.angle_gamma   90.00
#
_symmetry.space_group_name_H-M   'P 1'
#
loop_
_entity.id
_entity.type
_entity.pdbx_description
1 polymer ?
#
loop_
_entity_poly.entity_id
_entity_poly.type
_entity_poly.pdbx_seq_one_letter_code
_entity_poly.pdbx_strand_id
1 'polypeptide(L)'
;MTPEQLRLLTELDPWQILGLAVDPKGACADIRDRHGANTPRDEQWYAASVTRATYRWGIAITAYGDYMRERGVRDPQHAVTLTWAQLTAWSVALTDEQRERARQALTATRDEQRALVAELVAVASHDAEPTLF
;
A
#
# COMPACT_ATOMS: atom_id res chain seq x y z
N MET A 1 -8.94 -3.09 6.14
CA MET A 1 -8.56 -3.26 4.71
C MET A 1 -8.82 -4.69 4.33
N THR A 2 -9.12 -5.00 3.06
CA THR A 2 -9.23 -6.41 2.60
C THR A 2 -7.84 -7.02 2.38
N PRO A 3 -7.71 -8.35 2.27
CA PRO A 3 -6.45 -9.01 1.94
C PRO A 3 -5.82 -8.48 0.64
N GLU A 4 -6.61 -8.22 -0.41
CA GLU A 4 -6.13 -7.67 -1.68
C GLU A 4 -5.62 -6.24 -1.52
N GLN A 5 -6.25 -5.43 -0.65
CA GLN A 5 -5.78 -4.09 -0.33
C GLN A 5 -4.47 -4.10 0.45
N LEU A 6 -4.30 -5.05 1.37
CA LEU A 6 -3.04 -5.26 2.08
C LEU A 6 -1.94 -5.78 1.13
N ARG A 7 -2.29 -6.65 0.19
CA ARG A 7 -1.40 -7.05 -0.91
C ARG A 7 -0.98 -5.86 -1.78
N LEU A 8 -1.91 -4.96 -2.10
CA LEU A 8 -1.61 -3.73 -2.84
C LEU A 8 -0.73 -2.78 -2.02
N LEU A 9 -0.92 -2.70 -0.70
CA LEU A 9 -0.03 -1.95 0.18
C LEU A 9 1.42 -2.46 0.08
N THR A 10 1.62 -3.78 0.01
CA THR A 10 2.98 -4.39 -0.09
C THR A 10 3.68 -4.16 -1.43
N GLU A 11 2.99 -3.62 -2.44
CA GLU A 11 3.63 -3.19 -3.69
C GLU A 11 4.45 -1.90 -3.53
N LEU A 12 4.23 -1.14 -2.46
CA LEU A 12 5.07 -0.01 -2.11
C LEU A 12 6.46 -0.48 -1.66
N ASP A 13 7.46 0.39 -1.78
CA ASP A 13 8.75 0.10 -1.18
C ASP A 13 8.65 0.03 0.35
N PRO A 14 9.45 -0.85 1.02
CA PRO A 14 9.40 -0.98 2.47
C PRO A 14 9.54 0.37 3.20
N TRP A 15 10.47 1.23 2.77
CA TRP A 15 10.64 2.56 3.35
C TRP A 15 9.41 3.47 3.18
N GLN A 16 8.61 3.30 2.12
CA GLN A 16 7.36 4.05 1.94
C GLN A 16 6.29 3.60 2.93
N ILE A 17 6.21 2.28 3.19
CA ILE A 17 5.26 1.70 4.16
C ILE A 17 5.64 2.11 5.58
N LEU A 18 6.93 2.08 5.92
CA LEU A 18 7.43 2.59 7.19
C LEU A 18 7.21 4.10 7.32
N GLY A 19 7.42 4.86 6.23
CA GLY A 19 7.09 6.29 6.18
C GLY A 19 5.61 6.55 6.46
N LEU A 20 4.70 5.74 5.90
CA LEU A 20 3.27 5.83 6.18
C LEU A 20 2.94 5.58 7.65
N ALA A 21 3.64 4.65 8.32
CA ALA A 21 3.45 4.39 9.74
C ALA A 21 3.93 5.56 10.63
N VAL A 22 4.90 6.35 10.18
CA VAL A 22 5.50 7.45 10.96
C VAL A 22 4.83 8.79 10.69
N ASP A 23 4.66 9.15 9.42
CA ASP A 23 4.01 10.38 8.95
C ASP A 23 3.13 10.05 7.73
N PRO A 24 1.86 9.65 7.94
CA PRO A 24 0.99 9.25 6.85
C PRO A 24 0.74 10.38 5.85
N LYS A 25 0.69 11.65 6.29
CA LYS A 25 0.42 12.77 5.38
C LYS A 25 1.60 13.04 4.47
N GLY A 26 2.81 13.13 5.04
CA GLY A 26 4.03 13.34 4.26
C GLY A 26 4.30 12.18 3.31
N ALA A 27 4.16 10.94 3.80
CA ALA A 27 4.36 9.75 2.97
C ALA A 27 3.32 9.63 1.84
N CYS A 28 2.04 9.87 2.10
CA CYS A 28 1.03 9.90 1.03
C CYS A 28 1.33 10.97 -0.03
N ALA A 29 1.80 12.16 0.38
CA ALA A 29 2.20 13.20 -0.56
C ALA A 29 3.41 12.77 -1.40
N ASP A 30 4.45 12.20 -0.78
CA ASP A 30 5.64 11.71 -1.49
C ASP A 30 5.32 10.58 -2.48
N ILE A 31 4.48 9.61 -2.08
CA ILE A 31 4.03 8.52 -2.97
C ILE A 31 3.24 9.09 -4.15
N ARG A 32 2.30 10.01 -3.86
CA ARG A 32 1.47 10.65 -4.89
C ARG A 32 2.34 11.41 -5.89
N ASP A 33 3.22 12.27 -5.41
CA ASP A 33 3.95 13.24 -6.23
C ASP A 33 5.08 12.62 -7.05
N ARG A 34 5.61 11.44 -6.64
CA ARG A 34 6.57 10.67 -7.44
C ARG A 34 5.94 9.92 -8.63
N HIS A 35 4.61 10.03 -8.81
CA HIS A 35 3.80 9.62 -9.97
C HIS A 35 4.43 8.53 -10.86
N GLY A 36 4.01 7.28 -10.66
CA GLY A 36 4.48 6.19 -11.50
C GLY A 36 3.45 5.07 -11.66
N ALA A 37 3.41 4.54 -12.87
CA ALA A 37 2.90 3.22 -13.15
C ALA A 37 4.09 2.25 -13.15
N ASN A 38 4.01 1.19 -12.36
CA ASN A 38 5.07 0.19 -12.26
C ASN A 38 4.52 -1.19 -12.57
N THR A 39 5.38 -2.02 -13.13
CA THR A 39 5.19 -3.47 -13.16
C THR A 39 5.00 -3.97 -11.72
N PRO A 40 3.90 -4.69 -11.42
CA PRO A 40 3.68 -5.26 -10.09
C PRO A 40 4.80 -6.22 -9.68
N ARG A 41 5.12 -6.25 -8.39
CA ARG A 41 6.06 -7.21 -7.79
C ARG A 41 5.39 -8.55 -7.51
N ASP A 42 4.10 -8.50 -7.23
CA ASP A 42 3.26 -9.68 -7.06
C ASP A 42 3.20 -10.54 -8.32
N GLU A 43 3.49 -11.84 -8.18
CA GLU A 43 3.58 -12.77 -9.30
C GLU A 43 2.25 -12.98 -10.05
N GLN A 44 1.12 -12.94 -9.33
CA GLN A 44 -0.20 -13.13 -9.96
C GLN A 44 -0.57 -11.91 -10.80
N TRP A 45 -0.33 -10.70 -10.29
CA TRP A 45 -0.55 -9.46 -11.03
C TRP A 45 0.44 -9.30 -12.19
N TYR A 46 1.69 -9.72 -12.00
CA TYR A 46 2.66 -9.78 -13.07
C TYR A 46 2.20 -10.72 -14.19
N ALA A 47 1.80 -11.96 -13.86
CA ALA A 47 1.32 -12.94 -14.83
C ALA A 47 0.03 -12.50 -15.54
N ALA A 48 -0.85 -11.78 -14.84
CA ALA A 48 -2.07 -11.20 -15.41
C ALA A 48 -1.80 -9.98 -16.31
N SER A 49 -0.55 -9.55 -16.46
CA SER A 49 -0.16 -8.38 -17.24
C SER A 49 -0.97 -7.13 -16.83
N VAL A 50 -1.12 -6.92 -15.53
CA VAL A 50 -1.72 -5.69 -14.97
C VAL A 50 -0.61 -4.75 -14.48
N THR A 51 -0.96 -3.54 -14.09
CA THR A 51 -0.03 -2.47 -13.72
C THR A 51 -0.44 -1.83 -12.41
N ARG A 52 0.53 -1.51 -11.55
CA ARG A 52 0.31 -0.71 -10.34
C ARG A 52 0.40 0.76 -10.69
N ALA A 53 -0.73 1.47 -10.70
CA ALA A 53 -0.82 2.89 -11.00
C ALA A 53 -1.03 3.73 -9.74
N THR A 54 -0.53 4.96 -9.78
CA THR A 54 -0.71 5.98 -8.73
C THR A 54 -1.59 7.10 -9.27
N TYR A 55 -2.64 7.45 -8.54
CA TYR A 55 -3.66 8.45 -8.88
C TYR A 55 -3.75 9.54 -7.82
N ARG A 56 -4.47 10.63 -8.09
CA ARG A 56 -4.69 11.70 -7.11
C ARG A 56 -5.47 11.24 -5.89
N TRP A 57 -6.27 10.20 -6.03
CA TRP A 57 -7.11 9.63 -4.96
C TRP A 57 -6.46 8.44 -4.23
N GLY A 58 -5.41 7.81 -4.78
CA GLY A 58 -4.84 6.57 -4.24
C GLY A 58 -3.92 5.81 -5.18
N ILE A 59 -3.76 4.51 -4.94
CA ILE A 59 -3.09 3.55 -5.83
C ILE A 59 -4.07 2.47 -6.29
N ALA A 60 -3.80 1.85 -7.43
CA ALA A 60 -4.61 0.77 -7.98
C ALA A 60 -3.76 -0.28 -8.70
N ILE A 61 -4.27 -1.50 -8.77
CA ILE A 61 -3.91 -2.45 -9.83
C ILE A 61 -4.92 -2.30 -10.96
N THR A 62 -4.45 -2.01 -12.16
CA THR A 62 -5.28 -1.70 -13.33
C THR A 62 -4.78 -2.43 -14.57
N ALA A 63 -5.62 -2.60 -15.58
CA ALA A 63 -5.23 -3.21 -16.86
C ALA A 63 -4.02 -2.49 -17.51
N TYR A 64 -3.20 -3.23 -18.26
CA TYR A 64 -2.05 -2.67 -18.97
C TYR A 64 -2.48 -1.65 -20.04
N GLY A 65 -1.71 -0.56 -20.18
CA GLY A 65 -2.00 0.54 -21.11
C GLY A 65 -2.90 1.66 -20.55
N ASP A 66 -3.42 1.51 -19.33
CA ASP A 66 -4.33 2.49 -18.69
C ASP A 66 -3.64 3.62 -17.93
N TYR A 67 -2.31 3.67 -17.91
CA TYR A 67 -1.54 4.63 -17.12
C TYR A 67 -1.56 6.07 -17.64
N MET A 68 -2.15 6.33 -18.82
CA MET A 68 -2.20 7.66 -19.44
C MET A 68 -3.43 8.50 -19.07
N ARG A 69 -4.38 7.96 -18.28
CA ARG A 69 -5.62 8.67 -17.90
C ARG A 69 -5.89 8.56 -16.40
N GLU A 70 -6.31 9.66 -15.79
CA GLU A 70 -6.83 9.68 -14.42
C GLU A 70 -8.19 8.97 -14.39
N ARG A 71 -8.21 7.72 -13.92
CA ARG A 71 -9.43 6.92 -13.74
C ARG A 71 -10.07 7.21 -12.39
N GLY A 72 -11.38 7.00 -12.29
CA GLY A 72 -12.10 7.15 -11.02
C GLY A 72 -11.84 5.97 -10.08
N VAL A 73 -11.96 6.18 -8.77
CA VAL A 73 -11.70 5.14 -7.75
C VAL A 73 -12.54 3.85 -7.88
N ARG A 74 -13.68 3.90 -8.58
CA ARG A 74 -14.58 2.75 -8.83
C ARG A 74 -14.61 2.30 -10.29
N ASP A 75 -13.63 2.72 -11.07
CA ASP A 75 -13.53 2.37 -12.48
C ASP A 75 -13.36 0.84 -12.63
N PRO A 76 -14.16 0.17 -13.49
CA PRO A 76 -14.22 -1.29 -13.53
C PRO A 76 -12.93 -1.94 -14.06
N GLN A 77 -12.01 -1.16 -14.62
CA GLN A 77 -10.68 -1.61 -15.03
C GLN A 77 -9.73 -1.82 -13.84
N HIS A 78 -10.11 -1.38 -12.64
CA HIS A 78 -9.34 -1.59 -11.42
C HIS A 78 -9.64 -2.96 -10.81
N ALA A 79 -8.61 -3.79 -10.68
CA ALA A 79 -8.69 -5.06 -9.97
C ALA A 79 -8.72 -4.86 -8.44
N VAL A 80 -7.98 -3.86 -7.95
CA VAL A 80 -8.00 -3.45 -6.54
C VAL A 80 -7.60 -1.98 -6.44
N THR A 81 -8.19 -1.27 -5.48
CA THR A 81 -7.88 0.13 -5.19
C THR A 81 -7.59 0.35 -3.71
N LEU A 82 -6.67 1.27 -3.44
CA LEU A 82 -6.30 1.69 -2.10
C LEU A 82 -6.18 3.22 -2.06
N THR A 83 -7.11 3.87 -1.37
CA THR A 83 -7.16 5.33 -1.29
C THR A 83 -6.17 5.89 -0.27
N TRP A 84 -5.80 7.17 -0.41
CA TRP A 84 -5.00 7.87 0.60
C TRP A 84 -5.67 7.91 1.97
N ALA A 85 -7.01 8.01 2.00
CA ALA A 85 -7.78 7.94 3.23
C ALA A 85 -7.66 6.58 3.92
N GLN A 86 -7.72 5.47 3.15
CA GLN A 86 -7.51 4.13 3.68
C GLN A 86 -6.09 3.93 4.20
N LEU A 87 -5.07 4.39 3.47
CA LEU A 87 -3.67 4.34 3.93
C LEU A 87 -3.48 5.11 5.24
N THR A 88 -4.06 6.30 5.34
CA THR A 88 -4.03 7.09 6.57
C THR A 88 -4.74 6.37 7.71
N ALA A 89 -5.93 5.80 7.47
CA ALA A 89 -6.68 5.07 8.48
C ALA A 89 -5.92 3.83 8.98
N TRP A 90 -5.25 3.09 8.09
CA TRP A 90 -4.38 1.97 8.47
C TRP A 90 -3.22 2.44 9.36
N SER A 91 -2.54 3.53 8.99
CA SER A 91 -1.46 4.10 9.82
C SER A 91 -1.96 4.56 11.19
N VAL A 92 -3.14 5.19 11.25
CA VAL A 92 -3.75 5.64 12.50
C VAL A 92 -4.13 4.46 13.42
N ALA A 93 -4.42 3.29 12.88
CA ALA A 93 -4.70 2.09 13.65
C ALA A 93 -3.46 1.45 14.29
N LEU A 94 -2.25 1.80 13.84
CA LEU A 94 -1.01 1.30 14.44
C LEU A 94 -0.80 1.86 15.85
N THR A 95 -0.32 1.00 16.76
CA THR A 95 0.03 1.37 18.13
C THR A 95 1.29 2.26 18.17
N ASP A 96 1.47 3.00 19.27
CA ASP A 96 2.66 3.84 19.45
C ASP A 96 3.97 3.03 19.37
N GLU A 97 3.97 1.81 19.91
CA GLU A 97 5.11 0.89 19.82
C GLU A 97 5.41 0.50 18.36
N GLN A 98 4.38 0.16 17.58
CA GLN A 98 4.54 -0.16 16.16
C GLN A 98 5.09 1.03 15.37
N ARG A 99 4.62 2.25 15.66
CA ARG A 99 5.10 3.47 15.00
C ARG A 99 6.54 3.81 15.39
N GLU A 100 6.92 3.59 16.65
CA GLU A 100 8.31 3.76 17.10
C GLU A 100 9.24 2.75 16.45
N ARG A 101 8.85 1.47 16.39
CA ARG A 101 9.60 0.43 15.65
C ARG A 101 9.75 0.80 14.17
N ALA A 102 8.69 1.31 13.54
CA ALA A 102 8.74 1.77 12.16
C ALA A 102 9.70 2.95 11.96
N ARG A 103 9.71 3.91 12.90
CA ARG A 103 10.64 5.05 12.91
C ARG A 103 12.10 4.59 12.97
N GLN A 104 12.41 3.65 13.86
CA GLN A 104 13.77 3.10 13.99
C GLN A 104 14.20 2.33 12.73
N ALA A 105 13.27 1.61 12.11
CA ALA A 105 13.54 0.83 10.91
C ALA A 105 13.78 1.68 9.65
N LEU A 106 13.42 2.97 9.62
CA LEU A 106 13.69 3.84 8.47
C LEU A 106 15.18 3.94 8.13
N THR A 107 16.07 3.81 9.11
CA THR A 107 17.53 3.81 8.92
C THR A 107 18.14 2.40 8.89
N ALA A 108 17.32 1.36 9.03
CA ALA A 108 17.76 -0.04 9.02
C ALA A 108 18.06 -0.53 7.59
N THR A 109 18.61 -1.74 7.50
CA THR A 109 18.84 -2.39 6.19
C THR A 109 17.53 -2.71 5.49
N ARG A 110 17.59 -2.89 4.17
CA ARG A 110 16.38 -3.18 3.37
C ARG A 110 15.69 -4.48 3.78
N ASP A 111 16.45 -5.47 4.25
CA ASP A 111 15.89 -6.76 4.66
C ASP A 111 15.19 -6.65 6.02
N GLU A 112 15.76 -5.91 6.97
CA GLU A 112 15.10 -5.58 8.24
C GLU A 112 13.81 -4.79 8.03
N GLN A 113 13.82 -3.82 7.10
CA GLN A 113 12.62 -3.09 6.72
C GLN A 113 11.53 -4.02 6.17
N ARG A 114 11.88 -4.97 5.30
CA ARG A 114 10.92 -5.94 4.76
C ARG A 114 10.33 -6.82 5.85
N ALA A 115 11.14 -7.30 6.78
CA ALA A 115 10.69 -8.14 7.89
C ALA A 115 9.67 -7.39 8.75
N LEU A 116 9.98 -6.14 9.14
CA LEU A 116 9.05 -5.33 9.94
C LEU A 116 7.76 -5.00 9.16
N VAL A 117 7.86 -4.68 7.87
CA VAL A 117 6.68 -4.45 7.03
C VAL A 117 5.76 -5.66 7.00
N ALA A 118 6.32 -6.86 6.85
CA ALA A 118 5.54 -8.10 6.87
C ALA A 118 4.78 -8.27 8.20
N GLU A 119 5.42 -7.96 9.34
CA GLU A 119 4.76 -7.96 10.65
C GLU A 119 3.62 -6.94 10.74
N LEU A 120 3.86 -5.69 10.34
CA LEU A 120 2.85 -4.61 10.41
C LEU A 120 1.63 -4.90 9.52
N VAL A 121 1.86 -5.48 8.34
CA VAL A 121 0.77 -5.85 7.43
C VAL A 121 0.01 -7.08 7.95
N ALA A 122 0.71 -8.07 8.54
CA ALA A 122 0.07 -9.25 9.10
C ALA A 122 -0.88 -8.92 10.26
N VAL A 123 -0.54 -7.95 11.11
CA VAL A 123 -1.43 -7.49 12.20
C VAL A 123 -2.74 -6.94 11.62
N ALA A 124 -2.66 -6.12 10.57
CA ALA A 124 -3.84 -5.56 9.92
C ALA A 124 -4.73 -6.61 9.22
N SER A 125 -4.18 -7.79 8.89
CA SER A 125 -4.94 -8.93 8.36
C SER A 125 -5.70 -9.71 9.45
N HIS A 126 -5.18 -9.77 10.68
CA HIS A 126 -5.81 -10.52 11.78
C HIS A 126 -6.98 -9.76 12.42
N ASP A 127 -6.95 -8.43 12.41
CA ASP A 127 -8.09 -7.60 12.85
C ASP A 127 -9.27 -7.61 11.86
N ALA A 128 -9.07 -8.20 10.67
CA ALA A 128 -10.13 -8.48 9.70
C ALA A 128 -10.75 -9.87 9.95
N GLU A 129 -11.18 -10.16 11.18
CA GLU A 129 -11.97 -11.37 11.43
C GLU A 129 -13.30 -11.32 10.64
N PRO A 130 -13.76 -12.46 10.08
CA PRO A 130 -15.03 -12.55 9.40
C PRO A 130 -16.13 -12.50 10.46
N THR A 131 -16.92 -11.43 10.49
CA THR A 131 -18.27 -11.52 11.04
C THR A 131 -19.04 -12.57 10.21
N LEU A 132 -18.97 -13.82 10.64
CA LEU A 132 -19.87 -14.88 10.24
C LEU A 132 -21.24 -14.55 10.85
N PHE A 133 -22.14 -14.03 10.00
CA PHE A 133 -23.59 -14.03 10.22
C PHE A 133 -24.26 -14.67 9.02
#